data_AF-A0A959V014-F1
#
_entry.id   AF-A0A959V014-F1
#
_cell.length_a   1.000
_cell.length_b   1.000
_cell.length_c   1.000
_cell.angle_alpha   90.00
_cell.angle_beta   90.00
_cell.angle_gamma   90.00
#
_symmetry.space_group_name_H-M   'P 1'
#
loop_
_entity.id
_entity.type
_entity.pdbx_description
1 polymer ?
#
loop_
_entity_poly.entity_id
_entity_poly.type
_entity_poly.pdbx_seq_one_letter_code
_entity_poly.pdbx_strand_id
1 'polypeptide(L)'
;MKDLLLRGVKVVDPGGDHHDTETDILIQNGRIGRIGRRIPLGKAREVRIEGLHLSPGWVDLRAHFRDPGEEYKQGITNGLDAAAAGGYTAVAVLPSTAPPMDGRSGVEYLLRKAQHHAVQALPLGALTKGLAGGQLAELFDMQQAGAVAFTDDQQVVSNSRLMLLALQYVMNFDGLVMTFAQDPGLVLGGQMHESPLSTRLGMRGIPALAEETQLARDIALLAYTGSRMHVATVSTREGVELVRAAKARKLRISAS
;
A
#
# COMPACT_ATOMS: atom_id res chain seq x y z
N MET A 1 -6.02 26.29 11.35
CA MET A 1 -5.34 26.31 10.03
C MET A 1 -5.79 27.57 9.29
N LYS A 2 -4.91 28.29 8.59
CA LYS A 2 -5.32 29.48 7.83
C LYS A 2 -5.94 29.06 6.49
N ASP A 3 -6.99 29.74 6.05
CA ASP A 3 -7.58 29.53 4.72
C ASP A 3 -6.55 29.85 3.62
N LEU A 4 -6.57 29.08 2.53
CA LEU A 4 -5.67 29.24 1.38
C LEU A 4 -6.48 29.42 0.10
N LEU A 5 -6.02 30.32 -0.77
CA LEU A 5 -6.56 30.48 -2.12
C LEU A 5 -5.46 30.21 -3.13
N LEU A 6 -5.56 29.07 -3.82
CA LEU A 6 -4.68 28.70 -4.93
C LEU A 6 -5.21 29.36 -6.20
N ARG A 7 -4.35 30.11 -6.90
CA ARG A 7 -4.73 30.86 -8.11
C ARG A 7 -4.27 30.19 -9.38
N GLY A 8 -5.16 30.09 -10.35
CA GLY A 8 -4.83 29.65 -11.72
C GLY A 8 -4.09 28.32 -11.77
N VAL A 9 -4.49 27.35 -10.94
CA VAL A 9 -3.88 26.03 -10.93
C VAL A 9 -4.49 25.15 -12.01
N LYS A 10 -3.66 24.32 -12.64
CA LYS A 10 -4.14 23.28 -13.55
C LYS A 10 -4.49 22.02 -12.76
N VAL A 11 -5.74 21.57 -12.83
CA VAL A 11 -6.21 20.41 -12.06
C VAL A 11 -5.93 19.11 -12.82
N VAL A 12 -5.26 18.17 -12.17
CA VAL A 12 -4.95 16.82 -12.64
C VAL A 12 -5.70 15.83 -11.75
N ASP A 13 -6.94 15.54 -12.12
CA ASP A 13 -7.83 14.64 -11.40
C ASP A 13 -8.62 13.78 -12.40
N PRO A 14 -8.01 12.71 -12.96
CA PRO A 14 -8.68 11.88 -13.95
C PRO A 14 -9.99 11.28 -13.39
N GLY A 15 -11.13 11.76 -13.91
CA GLY A 15 -12.47 11.38 -13.46
C GLY A 15 -13.21 12.46 -12.64
N GLY A 16 -12.55 13.54 -12.26
CA GLY A 16 -13.14 14.69 -11.60
C GLY A 16 -13.68 15.76 -12.56
N ASP A 17 -14.66 16.54 -12.10
CA ASP A 17 -15.37 17.57 -12.89
C ASP A 17 -14.46 18.69 -13.42
N HIS A 18 -13.27 18.86 -12.83
CA HIS A 18 -12.35 19.96 -13.12
C HIS A 18 -11.06 19.50 -13.82
N HIS A 19 -10.96 18.23 -14.22
CA HIS A 19 -9.75 17.68 -14.85
C HIS A 19 -9.31 18.49 -16.08
N ASP A 20 -8.00 18.75 -16.19
CA ASP A 20 -7.35 19.50 -17.26
C ASP A 20 -7.85 20.93 -17.45
N THR A 21 -8.51 21.50 -16.43
CA THR A 21 -8.92 22.90 -16.41
C THR A 21 -8.01 23.77 -15.55
N GLU A 22 -7.85 25.03 -15.95
CA GLU A 22 -7.28 26.07 -15.09
C GLU A 22 -8.37 26.77 -14.27
N THR A 23 -8.19 26.77 -12.95
CA THR A 23 -9.16 27.31 -12.00
C THR A 23 -8.49 27.82 -10.72
N ASP A 24 -9.22 28.62 -9.92
CA ASP A 24 -8.83 28.91 -8.54
C ASP A 24 -9.45 27.86 -7.61
N ILE A 25 -8.77 27.57 -6.49
CA ILE A 25 -9.24 26.63 -5.47
C ILE A 25 -9.07 27.26 -4.09
N LEU A 26 -10.20 27.43 -3.40
CA LEU A 26 -10.27 27.92 -2.03
C LEU A 26 -10.32 26.75 -1.06
N ILE A 27 -9.35 26.69 -0.15
CA ILE A 27 -9.27 25.73 0.94
C ILE A 27 -9.64 26.45 2.23
N GLN A 28 -10.66 25.95 2.92
CA GLN A 28 -11.16 26.53 4.17
C GLN A 28 -11.22 25.46 5.25
N ASN A 29 -10.67 25.76 6.43
CA ASN A 29 -10.64 24.81 7.55
C ASN A 29 -10.10 23.40 7.18
N GLY A 30 -9.09 23.35 6.31
CA GLY A 30 -8.48 22.08 5.85
C GLY A 30 -9.33 21.27 4.87
N ARG A 31 -10.39 21.85 4.31
CA ARG A 31 -11.27 21.21 3.31
C ARG A 31 -11.33 22.06 2.04
N ILE A 32 -11.58 21.41 0.91
CA ILE A 32 -11.87 22.11 -0.36
C ILE A 32 -13.23 22.80 -0.19
N GLY A 33 -13.24 24.13 -0.23
CA GLY A 33 -14.44 24.95 -0.02
C GLY A 33 -15.11 25.37 -1.33
N ARG A 34 -14.34 25.93 -2.26
CA ARG A 34 -14.85 26.35 -3.58
C ARG A 34 -13.80 26.14 -4.67
N ILE A 35 -14.25 25.64 -5.81
CA ILE A 35 -13.48 25.56 -7.05
C ILE A 35 -14.17 26.44 -8.08
N GLY A 36 -13.42 27.31 -8.75
CA GLY A 36 -13.96 28.16 -9.81
C GLY A 36 -13.03 29.30 -10.17
N ARG A 37 -13.45 30.13 -11.14
CA ARG A 37 -12.66 31.28 -11.58
C ARG A 37 -12.95 32.52 -10.75
N ARG A 38 -11.95 33.37 -10.55
CA ARG A 38 -12.08 34.71 -9.94
C ARG A 38 -12.66 34.66 -8.52
N ILE A 39 -12.25 33.67 -7.72
CA ILE A 39 -12.68 33.58 -6.32
C ILE A 39 -12.16 34.80 -5.54
N PRO A 40 -12.98 35.53 -4.78
CA PRO A 40 -12.48 36.65 -3.96
C PRO A 40 -11.48 36.17 -2.89
N LEU A 41 -10.41 36.94 -2.66
CA LEU A 41 -9.36 36.57 -1.69
C LEU A 41 -9.88 36.49 -0.25
N GLY A 42 -10.71 37.46 0.16
CA GLY A 42 -11.23 37.52 1.52
C GLY A 42 -10.12 37.53 2.57
N LYS A 43 -10.19 36.60 3.54
CA LYS A 43 -9.20 36.41 4.61
C LYS A 43 -8.19 35.30 4.31
N ALA A 44 -8.31 34.64 3.16
CA ALA A 44 -7.41 33.56 2.78
C ALA A 44 -6.03 34.11 2.41
N ARG A 45 -4.99 33.30 2.60
CA ARG A 45 -3.66 33.59 2.06
C ARG A 45 -3.63 33.16 0.59
N GLU A 46 -3.22 34.08 -0.29
CA GLU A 46 -3.04 33.77 -1.71
C GLU A 46 -1.77 32.92 -1.92
N VAL A 47 -1.88 31.90 -2.77
CA VAL A 47 -0.77 31.15 -3.35
C VAL A 47 -0.92 31.21 -4.86
N ARG A 48 0.07 31.81 -5.53
CA ARG A 48 0.12 31.93 -6.98
C ARG A 48 1.52 31.53 -7.43
N ILE A 49 1.60 30.43 -8.17
CA ILE A 49 2.83 29.89 -8.73
C ILE A 49 2.53 29.57 -10.19
N GLU A 50 3.34 30.08 -11.10
CA GLU A 50 3.18 29.83 -12.53
C GLU A 50 3.38 28.33 -12.84
N GLY A 51 2.51 27.76 -13.67
CA GLY A 51 2.58 26.35 -14.04
C GLY A 51 2.24 25.36 -12.90
N LEU A 52 1.64 25.83 -11.80
CA LEU A 52 1.26 24.97 -10.69
C LEU A 52 0.16 23.99 -11.08
N HIS A 53 0.47 22.69 -10.94
CA HIS A 53 -0.51 21.62 -11.10
C HIS A 53 -1.01 21.18 -9.73
N LEU A 54 -2.30 20.87 -9.64
CA LEU A 54 -2.93 20.33 -8.44
C LEU A 54 -3.53 18.96 -8.77
N SER A 55 -3.23 17.95 -7.96
CA SER A 55 -3.90 16.65 -8.01
C SER A 55 -4.48 16.29 -6.63
N PRO A 56 -5.42 15.33 -6.54
CA PRO A 56 -5.69 14.65 -5.29
C PRO A 56 -4.39 14.11 -4.70
N GLY A 57 -4.23 14.22 -3.38
CA GLY A 57 -3.04 13.71 -2.72
C GLY A 57 -2.83 12.22 -2.97
N TRP A 58 -1.60 11.81 -3.24
CA TRP A 58 -1.32 10.42 -3.60
C TRP A 58 -1.39 9.51 -2.38
N VAL A 59 -1.65 8.22 -2.64
CA VAL A 59 -1.69 7.17 -1.62
C VAL A 59 -0.69 6.09 -2.00
N ASP A 60 0.32 5.86 -1.17
CA ASP A 60 1.21 4.72 -1.31
C ASP A 60 0.63 3.53 -0.52
N LEU A 61 0.61 2.34 -1.14
CA LEU A 61 0.07 1.14 -0.51
C LEU A 61 1.14 0.29 0.18
N ARG A 62 2.45 0.63 0.06
CA ARG A 62 3.56 -0.19 0.56
C ARG A 62 4.81 0.62 0.91
N ALA A 63 4.87 1.14 2.13
CA ALA A 63 6.03 1.89 2.65
C ALA A 63 6.74 1.15 3.80
N HIS A 64 8.07 1.07 3.74
CA HIS A 64 8.91 0.57 4.85
C HIS A 64 9.44 1.73 5.70
N PHE A 65 8.91 1.89 6.91
CA PHE A 65 9.38 2.92 7.85
C PHE A 65 10.44 2.46 8.83
N ARG A 66 10.72 1.15 8.91
CA ARG A 66 11.87 0.57 9.64
C ARG A 66 11.91 0.89 11.15
N ASP A 67 10.82 1.44 11.69
CA ASP A 67 10.64 1.82 13.10
C ASP A 67 9.40 1.10 13.64
N PRO A 68 9.54 0.24 14.67
CA PRO A 68 10.74 0.08 15.50
C PRO A 68 11.84 -0.84 14.92
N GLY A 69 13.06 -0.66 15.42
CA GLY A 69 14.17 -1.63 15.40
C GLY A 69 15.27 -1.38 14.36
N GLU A 70 14.97 -0.72 13.24
CA GLU A 70 15.93 -0.38 12.21
C GLU A 70 15.92 1.14 11.91
N GLU A 71 15.75 1.98 12.94
CA GLU A 71 15.54 3.43 12.82
C GLU A 71 16.68 4.16 12.10
N TYR A 72 17.87 3.54 12.09
CA TYR A 72 19.04 4.04 11.36
C TYR A 72 18.87 3.98 9.82
N LYS A 73 17.94 3.17 9.31
CA LYS A 73 17.58 3.12 7.88
C LYS A 73 16.51 4.16 7.54
N GLN A 74 15.45 4.20 8.34
CA GLN A 74 14.30 5.10 8.22
C GLN A 74 13.54 5.09 9.56
N GLY A 75 12.79 6.14 9.88
CA GLY A 75 11.88 6.19 11.02
C GLY A 75 10.49 6.67 10.62
N ILE A 76 9.54 6.68 11.56
CA ILE A 76 8.16 7.10 11.26
C ILE A 76 8.11 8.57 10.83
N THR A 77 8.72 9.48 11.60
CA THR A 77 8.65 10.93 11.31
C THR A 77 9.31 11.27 9.98
N ASN A 78 10.57 10.89 9.77
CA ASN A 78 11.27 11.23 8.53
C ASN A 78 10.72 10.45 7.31
N GLY A 79 10.11 9.27 7.51
CA GLY A 79 9.40 8.53 6.47
C GLY A 79 8.15 9.27 6.01
N LEU A 80 7.39 9.84 6.95
CA LEU A 80 6.25 10.69 6.65
C LEU A 80 6.66 12.02 6.02
N ASP A 81 7.78 12.63 6.45
CA ASP A 81 8.34 13.83 5.81
C ASP A 81 8.71 13.55 4.34
N ALA A 82 9.35 12.41 4.06
CA ALA A 82 9.69 11.98 2.71
C ALA A 82 8.43 11.75 1.86
N ALA A 83 7.40 11.12 2.43
CA ALA A 83 6.10 10.94 1.77
C ALA A 83 5.46 12.30 1.42
N ALA A 84 5.47 13.25 2.35
CA ALA A 84 4.92 14.59 2.14
C ALA A 84 5.66 15.32 1.00
N ALA A 85 6.98 15.25 0.99
CA ALA A 85 7.82 15.84 -0.05
C ALA A 85 7.57 15.17 -1.43
N GLY A 86 7.22 13.89 -1.44
CA GLY A 86 6.86 13.13 -2.64
C GLY A 86 5.43 13.38 -3.15
N GLY A 87 4.60 14.17 -2.46
CA GLY A 87 3.21 14.44 -2.86
C GLY A 87 2.19 13.42 -2.32
N TYR A 88 2.62 12.50 -1.46
CA TYR A 88 1.72 11.57 -0.78
C TYR A 88 1.00 12.25 0.38
N THR A 89 -0.27 11.91 0.56
CA THR A 89 -1.09 12.35 1.69
C THR A 89 -1.53 11.20 2.58
N ALA A 90 -1.39 9.96 2.11
CA ALA A 90 -1.47 8.78 2.94
C ALA A 90 -0.45 7.73 2.48
N VAL A 91 0.06 6.93 3.41
CA VAL A 91 0.99 5.84 3.12
C VAL A 91 0.67 4.64 3.99
N ALA A 92 0.56 3.46 3.37
CA ALA A 92 0.35 2.22 4.09
C ALA A 92 1.69 1.62 4.53
N VAL A 93 1.86 1.48 5.85
CA VAL A 93 3.14 1.13 6.46
C VAL A 93 3.18 -0.36 6.73
N LEU A 94 4.19 -1.04 6.18
CA LEU A 94 4.35 -2.49 6.25
C LEU A 94 4.67 -2.98 7.68
N PRO A 95 4.23 -4.20 8.05
CA PRO A 95 4.39 -4.74 9.41
C PRO A 95 5.79 -5.29 9.68
N SER A 96 6.68 -5.29 8.69
CA SER A 96 8.02 -5.90 8.73
C SER A 96 9.05 -5.03 9.46
N THR A 97 8.74 -4.71 10.71
CA THR A 97 9.60 -4.02 11.69
C THR A 97 10.17 -5.01 12.71
N ALA A 98 10.97 -4.53 13.66
CA ALA A 98 11.50 -5.34 14.74
C ALA A 98 11.17 -4.69 16.11
N PRO A 99 10.19 -5.21 16.87
CA PRO A 99 9.34 -6.37 16.57
C PRO A 99 8.36 -6.11 15.40
N PRO A 100 7.84 -7.18 14.74
CA PRO A 100 6.79 -7.05 13.74
C PRO A 100 5.50 -6.48 14.31
N MET A 101 4.70 -5.83 13.47
CA MET A 101 3.36 -5.36 13.83
C MET A 101 2.33 -6.50 13.74
N ASP A 102 2.40 -7.45 14.67
CA ASP A 102 1.53 -8.65 14.72
C ASP A 102 0.49 -8.62 15.85
N GLY A 103 0.30 -7.47 16.49
CA GLY A 103 -0.72 -7.21 17.50
C GLY A 103 -1.07 -5.72 17.62
N ARG A 104 -2.11 -5.42 18.40
CA ARG A 104 -2.66 -4.06 18.60
C ARG A 104 -1.61 -3.02 19.02
N SER A 105 -0.68 -3.40 19.89
CA SER A 105 0.33 -2.47 20.42
C SER A 105 1.20 -1.86 19.32
N GLY A 106 1.57 -2.64 18.29
CA GLY A 106 2.35 -2.14 17.15
C GLY A 106 1.54 -1.17 16.29
N VAL A 107 0.26 -1.46 16.05
CA VAL A 107 -0.66 -0.58 15.31
C VAL A 107 -0.82 0.76 16.04
N GLU A 108 -1.11 0.71 17.34
CA GLU A 108 -1.29 1.92 18.15
C GLU A 108 0.01 2.73 18.29
N TYR A 109 1.17 2.06 18.35
CA TYR A 109 2.47 2.72 18.36
C TYR A 109 2.68 3.56 17.09
N LEU A 110 2.49 2.97 15.91
CA LEU A 110 2.62 3.67 14.64
C LEU A 110 1.65 4.86 14.58
N LEU A 111 0.38 4.63 14.89
CA LEU A 111 -0.64 5.68 14.84
C LEU A 111 -0.30 6.83 15.80
N ARG A 112 0.13 6.52 17.02
CA ARG A 112 0.54 7.54 18.02
C ARG A 112 1.76 8.34 17.55
N LYS A 113 2.77 7.69 16.98
CA LYS A 113 3.97 8.36 16.45
C LYS A 113 3.68 9.22 15.22
N ALA A 114 2.72 8.80 14.39
CA ALA A 114 2.27 9.54 13.21
C ALA A 114 1.27 10.67 13.54
N GLN A 115 0.85 10.83 14.81
CA GLN A 115 -0.11 11.86 15.19
C GLN A 115 0.37 13.25 14.78
N HIS A 116 -0.59 14.08 14.37
CA HIS A 116 -0.38 15.47 13.95
C HIS A 116 0.50 15.65 12.70
N HIS A 117 0.91 14.59 12.02
CA HIS A 117 1.56 14.68 10.72
C HIS A 117 0.55 15.01 9.61
N ALA A 118 1.00 15.68 8.55
CA ALA A 118 0.13 16.04 7.41
C ALA A 118 -0.22 14.83 6.52
N VAL A 119 0.70 13.87 6.45
CA VAL A 119 0.53 12.56 5.80
C VAL A 119 -0.04 11.57 6.80
N GLN A 120 -1.11 10.88 6.40
CA GLN A 120 -1.74 9.83 7.19
C GLN A 120 -0.95 8.52 7.08
N ALA A 121 -0.54 7.94 8.21
CA ALA A 121 -0.06 6.56 8.25
C ALA A 121 -1.24 5.59 8.29
N LEU A 122 -1.25 4.60 7.40
CA LEU A 122 -2.24 3.52 7.34
C LEU A 122 -1.55 2.20 7.75
N PRO A 123 -1.73 1.70 8.98
CA PRO A 123 -1.05 0.50 9.44
C PRO A 123 -1.46 -0.74 8.62
N LEU A 124 -0.50 -1.51 8.14
CA LEU A 124 -0.71 -2.88 7.68
C LEU A 124 -0.28 -3.82 8.81
N GLY A 125 -1.16 -4.72 9.22
CA GLY A 125 -0.86 -5.73 10.24
C GLY A 125 -0.18 -6.95 9.64
N ALA A 126 0.63 -7.66 10.42
CA ALA A 126 1.15 -8.96 10.04
C ALA A 126 0.00 -9.94 9.80
N LEU A 127 0.09 -10.80 8.79
CA LEU A 127 -0.90 -11.86 8.59
C LEU A 127 -0.67 -13.01 9.56
N THR A 128 0.59 -13.30 9.85
CA THR A 128 1.01 -14.36 10.76
C THR A 128 1.85 -13.83 11.91
N LYS A 129 1.79 -14.54 13.04
CA LYS A 129 2.55 -14.17 14.23
C LYS A 129 4.05 -14.15 13.90
N GLY A 130 4.70 -13.03 14.16
CA GLY A 130 6.11 -12.78 13.85
C GLY A 130 6.49 -12.88 12.38
N LEU A 131 5.52 -12.80 11.44
CA LEU A 131 5.73 -12.99 9.99
C LEU A 131 6.27 -14.39 9.64
N ALA A 132 6.02 -15.38 10.50
CA ALA A 132 6.67 -16.69 10.44
C ALA A 132 5.92 -17.74 9.60
N GLY A 133 4.72 -17.45 9.08
CA GLY A 133 3.96 -18.41 8.28
C GLY A 133 3.42 -19.62 9.05
N GLY A 134 3.48 -19.61 10.39
CA GLY A 134 3.10 -20.75 11.25
C GLY A 134 1.66 -20.72 11.75
N GLN A 135 1.18 -19.55 12.18
CA GLN A 135 -0.18 -19.32 12.69
C GLN A 135 -0.62 -17.87 12.46
N LEU A 136 -1.92 -17.61 12.41
CA LEU A 136 -2.45 -16.26 12.25
C LEU A 136 -2.06 -15.35 13.42
N ALA A 137 -1.85 -14.07 13.11
CA ALA A 137 -1.74 -13.00 14.11
C ALA A 137 -3.13 -12.59 14.64
N GLU A 138 -3.17 -11.61 15.55
CA GLU A 138 -4.42 -11.10 16.16
C GLU A 138 -5.18 -10.16 15.20
N LEU A 139 -5.57 -10.65 14.02
CA LEU A 139 -6.03 -9.81 12.89
C LEU A 139 -7.22 -8.93 13.23
N PHE A 140 -8.25 -9.48 13.90
CA PHE A 140 -9.43 -8.70 14.25
C PHE A 140 -9.11 -7.60 15.27
N ASP A 141 -8.25 -7.88 16.26
CA ASP A 141 -7.86 -6.89 17.26
C ASP A 141 -7.03 -5.76 16.63
N MET A 142 -6.13 -6.10 15.70
CA MET A 142 -5.39 -5.13 14.91
C MET A 142 -6.29 -4.27 14.03
N GLN A 143 -7.34 -4.83 13.40
CA GLN A 143 -8.30 -4.03 12.63
C GLN A 143 -9.01 -3.02 13.54
N GLN A 144 -9.44 -3.45 14.72
CA GLN A 144 -10.07 -2.57 15.71
C GLN A 144 -9.12 -1.49 16.24
N ALA A 145 -7.80 -1.71 16.16
CA ALA A 145 -6.78 -0.73 16.48
C ALA A 145 -6.47 0.24 15.32
N GLY A 146 -6.89 -0.08 14.10
CA GLY A 146 -6.73 0.77 12.90
C GLY A 146 -5.93 0.15 11.75
N ALA A 147 -5.60 -1.14 11.80
CA ALA A 147 -4.98 -1.81 10.65
C ALA A 147 -5.96 -1.88 9.47
N VAL A 148 -5.50 -1.54 8.26
CA VAL A 148 -6.35 -1.46 7.05
C VAL A 148 -6.24 -2.68 6.13
N ALA A 149 -5.18 -3.48 6.28
CA ALA A 149 -4.97 -4.74 5.58
C ALA A 149 -3.95 -5.62 6.33
N PHE A 150 -3.81 -6.88 5.90
CA PHE A 150 -2.94 -7.87 6.51
C PHE A 150 -1.97 -8.48 5.50
N THR A 151 -0.69 -8.53 5.84
CA THR A 151 0.37 -9.03 4.95
C THR A 151 1.56 -9.52 5.77
N ASP A 152 2.28 -10.51 5.27
CA ASP A 152 3.60 -10.87 5.83
C ASP A 152 4.76 -10.17 5.10
N ASP A 153 4.44 -9.08 4.40
CA ASP A 153 5.33 -8.34 3.52
C ASP A 153 5.99 -9.25 2.48
N GLN A 154 7.31 -9.40 2.48
CA GLN A 154 8.05 -10.26 1.54
C GLN A 154 8.11 -11.72 2.01
N GLN A 155 7.66 -12.02 3.23
CA GLN A 155 7.61 -13.39 3.73
C GLN A 155 6.37 -14.09 3.19
N VAL A 156 6.61 -15.13 2.39
CA VAL A 156 5.54 -15.84 1.70
C VAL A 156 4.89 -16.84 2.65
N VAL A 157 3.57 -16.77 2.78
CA VAL A 157 2.79 -17.81 3.46
C VAL A 157 2.68 -19.03 2.55
N SER A 158 3.67 -19.91 2.61
CA SER A 158 3.76 -21.12 1.77
C SER A 158 2.73 -22.20 2.14
N ASN A 159 2.22 -22.18 3.37
CA ASN A 159 1.21 -23.13 3.82
C ASN A 159 -0.19 -22.76 3.27
N SER A 160 -0.65 -23.50 2.26
CA SER A 160 -1.97 -23.30 1.63
C SER A 160 -3.13 -23.38 2.63
N ARG A 161 -3.04 -24.22 3.66
CA ARG A 161 -4.08 -24.32 4.70
C ARG A 161 -4.14 -23.05 5.54
N LEU A 162 -2.98 -22.45 5.86
CA LEU A 162 -2.93 -21.21 6.61
C LEU A 162 -3.45 -20.03 5.79
N MET A 163 -3.06 -19.93 4.51
CA MET A 163 -3.59 -18.91 3.60
C MET A 163 -5.11 -19.07 3.41
N LEU A 164 -5.61 -20.30 3.26
CA LEU A 164 -7.04 -20.56 3.22
C LEU A 164 -7.76 -20.09 4.49
N LEU A 165 -7.21 -20.42 5.67
CA LEU A 165 -7.74 -20.00 6.95
C LEU A 165 -7.73 -18.47 7.11
N ALA A 166 -6.64 -17.81 6.70
CA ALA A 166 -6.53 -16.35 6.68
C ALA A 166 -7.65 -15.72 5.85
N LEU A 167 -7.79 -16.15 4.59
CA LEU A 167 -8.82 -15.64 3.68
C LEU A 167 -10.22 -15.88 4.24
N GLN A 168 -10.49 -17.02 4.89
CA GLN A 168 -11.77 -17.29 5.55
C GLN A 168 -12.01 -16.40 6.76
N TYR A 169 -10.99 -16.20 7.59
CA TYR A 169 -11.09 -15.45 8.84
C TYR A 169 -11.40 -13.97 8.59
N VAL A 170 -10.71 -13.34 7.63
CA VAL A 170 -10.87 -11.91 7.33
C VAL A 170 -12.25 -11.56 6.76
N MET A 171 -12.98 -12.52 6.16
CA MET A 171 -14.32 -12.28 5.62
C MET A 171 -15.30 -11.83 6.70
N ASN A 172 -15.13 -12.32 7.93
CA ASN A 172 -16.03 -12.01 9.04
C ASN A 172 -16.03 -10.52 9.43
N PHE A 173 -15.04 -9.76 8.96
CA PHE A 173 -14.88 -8.34 9.26
C PHE A 173 -14.46 -7.50 8.04
N ASP A 174 -14.69 -8.01 6.83
CA ASP A 174 -14.33 -7.41 5.52
C ASP A 174 -12.86 -6.99 5.39
N GLY A 175 -11.96 -7.74 6.04
CA GLY A 175 -10.52 -7.50 5.96
C GLY A 175 -9.94 -7.81 4.57
N LEU A 176 -8.80 -7.19 4.28
CA LEU A 176 -8.05 -7.38 3.04
C LEU A 176 -6.74 -8.11 3.32
N VAL A 177 -6.50 -9.22 2.63
CA VAL A 177 -5.18 -9.88 2.61
C VAL A 177 -4.35 -9.32 1.45
N MET A 178 -3.12 -8.89 1.72
CA MET A 178 -2.14 -8.55 0.68
C MET A 178 -1.07 -9.64 0.63
N THR A 179 -0.89 -10.25 -0.54
CA THR A 179 0.11 -11.31 -0.76
C THR A 179 1.29 -10.78 -1.55
N PHE A 180 2.48 -11.27 -1.24
CA PHE A 180 3.68 -11.15 -2.07
C PHE A 180 3.93 -12.53 -2.68
N ALA A 181 3.58 -12.66 -3.96
CA ALA A 181 3.58 -13.96 -4.62
C ALA A 181 4.99 -14.31 -5.08
N GLN A 182 5.69 -15.15 -4.31
CA GLN A 182 6.95 -15.78 -4.71
C GLN A 182 7.11 -17.16 -4.07
N ASP A 183 7.26 -18.22 -4.87
CA ASP A 183 7.52 -19.57 -4.34
C ASP A 183 8.90 -19.63 -3.69
N PRO A 184 9.01 -19.92 -2.37
CA PRO A 184 10.29 -19.89 -1.66
C PRO A 184 11.30 -20.93 -2.17
N GLY A 185 10.83 -22.06 -2.71
CA GLY A 185 11.68 -23.11 -3.26
C GLY A 185 12.33 -22.69 -4.58
N LEU A 186 11.62 -21.90 -5.38
CA LEU A 186 12.14 -21.36 -6.65
C LEU A 186 12.99 -20.09 -6.48
N VAL A 187 12.81 -19.36 -5.37
CA VAL A 187 13.59 -18.14 -5.06
C VAL A 187 14.94 -18.45 -4.42
N LEU A 188 15.14 -19.65 -3.86
CA LEU A 188 16.23 -19.98 -2.93
C LEU A 188 17.62 -19.50 -3.40
N GLY A 189 18.12 -18.43 -2.75
CA GLY A 189 19.44 -17.84 -3.03
C GLY A 189 19.53 -17.03 -4.33
N GLY A 190 18.41 -16.75 -4.98
CA GLY A 190 18.30 -15.84 -6.11
C GLY A 190 18.55 -14.39 -5.71
N GLN A 191 19.12 -13.62 -6.63
CA GLN A 191 19.58 -12.24 -6.39
C GLN A 191 18.99 -11.23 -7.39
N MET A 192 18.56 -11.70 -8.56
CA MET A 192 17.99 -10.87 -9.62
C MET A 192 17.11 -11.73 -10.53
N HIS A 193 16.41 -11.14 -11.49
CA HIS A 193 15.63 -11.89 -12.48
C HIS A 193 16.49 -12.88 -13.28
N GLU A 194 16.02 -14.12 -13.39
CA GLU A 194 16.62 -15.15 -14.25
C GLU A 194 16.55 -14.74 -15.71
N SER A 195 17.71 -14.51 -16.31
CA SER A 195 17.83 -14.07 -17.70
C SER A 195 19.22 -14.39 -18.25
N PRO A 196 19.44 -14.29 -19.57
CA PRO A 196 20.78 -14.35 -20.14
C PRO A 196 21.76 -13.33 -19.52
N LEU A 197 21.26 -12.23 -18.92
CA LEU A 197 22.09 -11.29 -18.18
C LEU A 197 22.56 -11.86 -16.83
N SER A 198 21.68 -12.48 -16.04
CA SER A 198 22.08 -13.08 -14.76
C SER A 198 23.13 -14.17 -14.97
N THR A 199 22.98 -14.99 -16.02
CA THR A 199 23.98 -15.99 -16.42
C THR A 199 25.32 -15.35 -16.78
N ARG A 200 25.32 -14.27 -17.60
CA ARG A 200 26.55 -13.57 -17.98
C ARG A 200 27.26 -12.92 -16.79
N LEU A 201 26.51 -12.45 -15.80
CA LEU A 201 27.05 -11.85 -14.58
C LEU A 201 27.46 -12.90 -13.53
N GLY A 202 27.16 -14.19 -13.75
CA GLY A 202 27.39 -15.23 -12.73
C GLY A 202 26.47 -15.11 -11.51
N MET A 203 25.37 -14.37 -11.63
CA MET A 203 24.41 -14.12 -10.55
C MET A 203 23.29 -15.16 -10.59
N ARG A 204 22.84 -15.59 -9.41
CA ARG A 204 21.71 -16.53 -9.29
C ARG A 204 20.41 -15.83 -9.65
N GLY A 205 19.73 -16.34 -10.67
CA GLY A 205 18.45 -15.82 -11.14
C GLY A 205 17.27 -16.32 -10.31
N ILE A 206 16.22 -15.51 -10.22
CA ILE A 206 14.89 -15.86 -9.74
C ILE A 206 14.00 -16.06 -10.98
N PRO A 207 13.51 -17.27 -11.23
CA PRO A 207 12.67 -17.55 -12.38
C PRO A 207 11.32 -16.83 -12.23
N ALA A 208 10.76 -16.35 -13.34
CA ALA A 208 9.40 -15.78 -13.37
C ALA A 208 8.37 -16.75 -12.77
N LEU A 209 8.58 -18.06 -12.99
CA LEU A 209 7.77 -19.14 -12.45
C LEU A 209 7.56 -19.06 -10.93
N ALA A 210 8.50 -18.49 -10.17
CA ALA A 210 8.34 -18.31 -8.73
C ALA A 210 7.12 -17.44 -8.37
N GLU A 211 6.90 -16.34 -9.09
CA GLU A 211 5.73 -15.49 -8.89
C GLU A 211 4.46 -16.19 -9.40
N GLU A 212 4.55 -16.79 -10.58
CA GLU A 212 3.42 -17.35 -11.30
C GLU A 212 2.76 -18.52 -10.57
N THR A 213 3.55 -19.47 -10.05
CA THR A 213 3.02 -20.64 -9.33
C THR A 213 2.38 -20.23 -8.02
N GLN A 214 3.01 -19.30 -7.29
CA GLN A 214 2.54 -18.82 -6.02
C GLN A 214 1.24 -18.02 -6.18
N LEU A 215 1.17 -17.16 -7.20
CA LEU A 215 -0.02 -16.38 -7.52
C LEU A 215 -1.18 -17.27 -7.97
N ALA A 216 -0.93 -18.26 -8.83
CA ALA A 216 -1.96 -19.19 -9.29
C ALA A 216 -2.61 -19.95 -8.11
N ARG A 217 -1.81 -20.39 -7.14
CA ARG A 217 -2.30 -21.01 -5.90
C ARG A 217 -3.19 -20.03 -5.12
N ASP A 218 -2.72 -18.81 -4.88
CA ASP A 218 -3.45 -17.81 -4.08
C ASP A 218 -4.78 -17.42 -4.74
N ILE A 219 -4.82 -17.30 -6.08
CA ILE A 219 -6.05 -17.07 -6.84
C ILE A 219 -7.03 -18.24 -6.69
N ALA A 220 -6.55 -19.48 -6.67
CA ALA A 220 -7.42 -20.65 -6.45
C ALA A 220 -8.05 -20.63 -5.05
N LEU A 221 -7.27 -20.28 -4.02
CA LEU A 221 -7.78 -20.12 -2.65
C LEU A 221 -8.76 -18.95 -2.52
N LEU A 222 -8.48 -17.83 -3.19
CA LEU A 222 -9.39 -16.69 -3.27
C LEU A 222 -10.72 -17.09 -3.92
N ALA A 223 -10.67 -17.84 -5.03
CA ALA A 223 -11.86 -18.30 -5.73
C ALA A 223 -12.72 -19.24 -4.87
N TYR A 224 -12.08 -20.08 -4.05
CA TYR A 224 -12.77 -20.98 -3.13
C TYR A 224 -13.46 -20.24 -1.98
N THR A 225 -12.82 -19.19 -1.45
CA THR A 225 -13.34 -18.46 -0.28
C THR A 225 -14.31 -17.34 -0.64
N GLY A 226 -14.14 -16.69 -1.79
CA GLY A 226 -14.87 -15.45 -2.12
C GLY A 226 -14.41 -14.22 -1.31
N SER A 227 -13.27 -14.34 -0.63
CA SER A 227 -12.67 -13.26 0.19
C SER A 227 -12.11 -12.12 -0.69
N ARG A 228 -11.33 -11.21 -0.10
CA ARG A 228 -10.66 -10.11 -0.80
C ARG A 228 -9.15 -10.25 -0.73
N MET A 229 -8.48 -10.03 -1.85
CA MET A 229 -7.04 -10.12 -1.92
C MET A 229 -6.44 -9.02 -2.80
N HIS A 230 -5.28 -8.51 -2.41
CA HIS A 230 -4.42 -7.66 -3.23
C HIS A 230 -3.08 -8.35 -3.47
N VAL A 231 -2.64 -8.38 -4.73
CA VAL A 231 -1.34 -8.96 -5.10
C VAL A 231 -0.34 -7.83 -5.23
N ALA A 232 0.65 -7.82 -4.33
CA ALA A 232 1.70 -6.82 -4.33
C ALA A 232 2.77 -7.11 -5.40
N THR A 233 3.30 -6.04 -5.99
CA THR A 233 4.49 -6.03 -6.86
C THR A 233 4.48 -7.08 -7.97
N VAL A 234 3.43 -7.11 -8.79
CA VAL A 234 3.38 -8.01 -9.95
C VAL A 234 4.50 -7.63 -10.92
N SER A 235 5.38 -8.58 -11.23
CA SER A 235 6.57 -8.33 -12.05
C SER A 235 6.64 -9.15 -13.33
N THR A 236 5.77 -10.16 -13.48
CA THR A 236 5.78 -11.09 -14.62
C THR A 236 4.63 -10.84 -15.59
N ARG A 237 4.86 -11.13 -16.88
CA ARG A 237 3.81 -11.09 -17.90
C ARG A 237 2.66 -12.05 -17.56
N GLU A 238 2.99 -13.27 -17.18
CA GLU A 238 1.99 -14.28 -16.82
C GLU A 238 1.26 -13.91 -15.53
N GLY A 239 1.93 -13.28 -14.55
CA GLY A 239 1.27 -12.73 -13.37
C GLY A 239 0.17 -11.72 -13.71
N VAL A 240 0.42 -10.85 -14.70
CA VAL A 240 -0.62 -9.93 -15.22
C VAL A 240 -1.77 -10.70 -15.87
N GLU A 241 -1.49 -11.74 -16.67
CA GLU A 241 -2.53 -12.59 -17.27
C GLU A 241 -3.38 -13.29 -16.22
N LEU A 242 -2.76 -13.84 -15.17
CA LEU A 242 -3.43 -14.50 -14.05
C LEU A 242 -4.38 -13.54 -13.32
N VAL A 243 -3.93 -12.32 -13.00
CA VAL A 243 -4.78 -11.29 -12.37
C VAL A 243 -5.91 -10.88 -13.31
N ARG A 244 -5.66 -10.73 -14.62
CA ARG A 244 -6.68 -10.39 -15.61
C ARG A 244 -7.75 -11.47 -15.70
N ALA A 245 -7.37 -12.75 -15.76
CA ALA A 245 -8.29 -13.88 -15.78
C ALA A 245 -9.12 -13.97 -14.49
N ALA A 246 -8.50 -13.73 -13.33
CA ALA A 246 -9.19 -13.68 -12.04
C ALA A 246 -10.24 -12.56 -11.97
N LYS A 247 -9.91 -11.36 -12.47
CA LYS A 247 -10.86 -10.24 -12.58
C LYS A 247 -12.02 -10.54 -13.53
N ALA A 248 -11.76 -11.19 -14.67
CA ALA A 248 -12.81 -11.60 -15.62
C ALA A 248 -13.81 -12.59 -14.99
N ARG A 249 -13.33 -13.43 -14.07
CA ARG A 249 -14.14 -14.33 -13.24
C ARG A 249 -14.85 -13.63 -12.06
N LYS A 250 -14.75 -12.30 -11.97
CA LYS A 250 -15.34 -11.46 -10.91
C LYS A 250 -14.83 -11.78 -9.49
N LEU A 251 -13.63 -12.34 -9.37
CA LEU A 251 -12.99 -12.49 -8.06
C LEU A 251 -12.65 -11.11 -7.48
N ARG A 252 -12.76 -10.94 -6.15
CA ARG A 252 -12.44 -9.66 -5.47
C ARG A 252 -10.92 -9.51 -5.33
N ILE A 253 -10.25 -9.33 -6.45
CA ILE A 253 -8.79 -9.21 -6.57
C ILE A 253 -8.36 -7.86 -7.13
N SER A 254 -7.33 -7.27 -6.53
CA SER A 254 -6.58 -6.14 -7.10
C SER A 254 -5.09 -6.46 -7.13
N ALA A 255 -4.31 -5.63 -7.80
CA ALA A 255 -2.86 -5.79 -7.89
C ALA A 255 -2.18 -4.42 -8.03
N SER A 256 -0.91 -4.36 -7.64
CA SER A 256 0.03 -3.23 -7.82
C SER A 256 1.28 -3.68 -8.55
#